data_AF-A0ABD2N524-F1
#
_entry.id   AF-A0ABD2N524-F1
#
_cell.length_a   1.000
_cell.length_b   1.000
_cell.length_c   1.000
_cell.angle_alpha   90.00
_cell.angle_beta   90.00
_cell.angle_gamma   90.00
#
_symmetry.space_group_name_H-M   'P 1'
#
loop_
_entity.id
_entity.type
_entity.pdbx_description
1 polymer ?
#
loop_
_entity_poly.entity_id
_entity_poly.type
_entity_poly.pdbx_seq_one_letter_code
_entity_poly.pdbx_strand_id
1 'polypeptide(L)'
;MKTDAGKKSMLKVASQEVHENLRNTRKTLRVLQQTATDKENLVGRSRPDKDIKLSAEIIKQKCFAEKEVQTDAVITVEDLTSDNPSVDYWRRLAEKRGEDLDNSLKENEKLKESLVVLQEENKLCKAMLDESKALVEVLQEMLEEPNEGQETEPTIQND
;
A
#
# COMPACT_ATOMS: atom_id res chain seq x y z
N MET A 1 -8.32 31.66 57.19
CA MET A 1 -8.08 30.21 57.35
C MET A 1 -8.70 29.48 56.18
N LYS A 2 -7.94 28.53 55.61
CA LYS A 2 -8.27 27.52 54.59
C LYS A 2 -8.39 28.00 53.13
N THR A 3 -7.26 27.82 52.44
CA THR A 3 -7.10 27.77 50.99
C THR A 3 -7.55 26.40 50.46
N ASP A 4 -8.35 26.40 49.40
CA ASP A 4 -8.61 25.24 48.55
C ASP A 4 -8.27 25.62 47.11
N ALA A 5 -7.36 24.86 46.49
CA ALA A 5 -7.26 24.68 45.05
C ALA A 5 -6.08 23.76 44.72
N GLY A 6 -6.41 22.57 44.23
CA GLY A 6 -5.71 21.98 43.08
C GLY A 6 -4.39 21.27 43.36
N LYS A 7 -4.48 20.00 43.77
CA LYS A 7 -3.44 19.02 43.46
C LYS A 7 -3.37 18.84 41.93
N LYS A 8 -2.41 19.49 41.27
CA LYS A 8 -2.09 19.26 39.85
C LYS A 8 -0.89 18.33 39.77
N SER A 9 -1.15 17.07 39.45
CA SER A 9 -0.14 16.07 39.17
C SER A 9 0.44 16.22 37.77
N MET A 10 1.60 15.59 37.60
CA MET A 10 2.06 14.93 36.37
C MET A 10 3.03 15.70 35.46
N LEU A 11 4.33 15.52 35.72
CA LEU A 11 5.38 15.55 34.70
C LEU A 11 6.59 14.72 35.11
N LYS A 12 6.53 13.41 34.84
CA LYS A 12 7.72 12.57 34.66
C LYS A 12 7.40 11.28 33.89
N VAL A 13 6.92 11.43 32.65
CA VAL A 13 6.50 10.29 31.81
C VAL A 13 7.68 9.53 31.19
N ALA A 14 8.85 10.16 30.99
CA ALA A 14 9.96 9.49 30.30
C ALA A 14 10.83 8.57 31.19
N SER A 15 10.98 8.89 32.48
CA SER A 15 11.99 8.20 33.31
C SER A 15 11.49 6.88 33.92
N GLN A 16 10.18 6.72 34.08
CA GLN A 16 9.60 5.52 34.70
C GLN A 16 9.46 4.37 33.67
N GLU A 17 9.27 4.72 32.40
CA GLU A 17 9.10 3.74 31.32
C GLU A 17 10.41 3.01 30.98
N VAL A 18 11.56 3.70 31.03
CA VAL A 18 12.88 3.08 30.83
C VAL A 18 13.23 2.10 31.95
N HIS A 19 12.84 2.41 33.19
CA HIS A 19 13.20 1.61 34.37
C HIS A 19 12.36 0.32 34.53
N GLU A 20 11.13 0.30 34.01
CA GLU A 20 10.29 -0.92 33.95
C GLU A 20 10.73 -1.89 32.85
N ASN A 21 11.18 -1.38 31.70
CA ASN A 21 11.63 -2.21 30.57
C ASN A 21 12.90 -3.02 30.87
N LEU A 22 13.72 -2.60 31.85
CA LEU A 22 14.91 -3.34 32.27
C LEU A 22 14.58 -4.48 33.26
N ARG A 23 13.47 -4.37 33.99
CA ARG A 23 13.01 -5.37 34.97
C ARG A 23 12.08 -6.42 34.37
N ASN A 24 11.40 -6.11 33.27
CA ASN A 24 10.60 -7.06 32.52
C ASN A 24 11.42 -7.64 31.36
N THR A 25 11.70 -8.94 31.38
CA THR A 25 12.41 -9.66 30.31
C THR A 25 11.68 -9.64 28.95
N ARG A 26 10.46 -9.12 28.91
CA ARG A 26 9.65 -8.96 27.70
C ARG A 26 9.85 -7.57 27.12
N LYS A 27 10.60 -7.49 26.01
CA LYS A 27 10.72 -6.26 25.20
C LYS A 27 9.33 -5.84 24.72
N THR A 28 8.97 -4.57 24.88
CA THR A 28 7.71 -4.04 24.35
C THR A 28 7.74 -4.00 22.83
N LEU A 29 6.58 -4.23 22.20
CA LEU A 29 6.46 -4.37 20.76
C LEU A 29 6.87 -3.11 20.00
N ARG A 30 6.79 -1.95 20.66
CA ARG A 30 7.21 -0.64 20.14
C ARG A 30 8.69 -0.58 19.75
N VAL A 31 9.54 -1.38 20.40
CA VAL A 31 10.96 -1.50 20.03
C VAL A 31 11.13 -2.25 18.70
N LEU A 32 10.23 -3.20 18.41
CA LEU A 32 10.24 -4.02 17.20
C LEU A 32 9.39 -3.41 16.06
N GLN A 33 8.38 -2.61 16.40
CA GLN A 33 7.50 -1.87 15.49
C GLN A 33 7.33 -0.42 15.99
N GLN A 34 8.16 0.51 15.51
CA GLN A 34 8.18 1.91 16.02
C GLN A 34 6.86 2.67 15.79
N THR A 35 6.05 2.25 14.83
CA THR A 35 4.73 2.81 14.53
C THR A 35 3.61 2.26 15.41
N ALA A 36 3.88 1.27 16.26
CA ALA A 36 2.91 0.77 17.23
C ALA A 36 2.52 1.91 18.19
N THR A 37 1.24 2.28 18.17
CA THR A 37 0.69 3.31 19.05
C THR A 37 0.42 2.77 20.46
N ASP A 38 0.36 1.46 20.63
CA ASP A 38 0.18 0.79 21.91
C ASP A 38 1.30 -0.25 22.19
N LYS A 39 1.27 -0.85 23.38
CA LYS A 39 2.40 -1.64 23.91
C LYS A 39 2.31 -3.14 23.63
N GLU A 40 1.20 -3.59 23.08
CA GLU A 40 0.83 -5.01 23.10
C GLU A 40 0.20 -5.53 21.80
N ASN A 41 -0.20 -4.67 20.85
CA ASN A 41 -0.79 -5.12 19.59
C ASN A 41 0.23 -5.10 18.42
N LEU A 42 0.27 -6.20 17.67
CA LEU A 42 1.02 -6.29 16.41
C LEU A 42 0.32 -5.44 15.35
N VAL A 43 1.03 -4.48 14.77
CA VAL A 43 0.55 -3.77 13.58
C VAL A 43 0.99 -4.59 12.37
N GLY A 44 0.13 -5.49 11.88
CA GLY A 44 0.50 -6.36 10.76
C GLY A 44 -0.38 -7.58 10.58
N ARG A 45 -1.66 -7.39 10.23
CA ARG A 45 -2.44 -8.36 9.44
C ARG A 45 -3.64 -7.64 8.82
N SER A 46 -3.70 -7.60 7.50
CA SER A 46 -4.87 -7.11 6.77
C SER A 46 -6.09 -7.96 7.13
N ARG A 47 -7.21 -7.32 7.48
CA ARG A 47 -8.49 -8.03 7.72
C ARG A 47 -9.28 -8.09 6.41
N PRO A 48 -9.90 -9.22 6.04
CA PRO A 48 -10.92 -9.20 5.01
C PRO A 48 -12.17 -8.51 5.58
N ASP A 49 -12.69 -7.51 4.85
CA ASP A 49 -13.91 -6.79 5.21
C ASP A 49 -15.11 -7.76 5.29
N LYS A 50 -15.89 -7.60 6.37
CA LYS A 50 -17.09 -8.40 6.63
C LYS A 50 -18.32 -7.55 6.42
N ASP A 51 -18.81 -7.52 5.18
CA ASP A 51 -20.22 -7.33 4.88
C ASP A 51 -20.69 -8.53 4.05
N ILE A 52 -21.19 -9.57 4.72
CA ILE A 52 -22.23 -10.52 4.28
C ILE A 52 -22.58 -11.37 5.52
N LYS A 53 -23.74 -11.09 6.12
CA LYS A 53 -24.45 -12.03 7.01
C LYS A 53 -25.14 -13.05 6.11
N LEU A 54 -25.02 -14.35 6.42
CA LEU A 54 -26.12 -15.27 6.75
C LEU A 54 -25.63 -16.73 6.86
N SER A 55 -26.15 -17.41 7.89
CA SER A 55 -26.08 -18.84 8.25
C SER A 55 -24.71 -19.50 8.47
N ALA A 56 -24.19 -19.41 9.69
CA ALA A 56 -23.22 -20.36 10.22
C ALA A 56 -23.97 -21.48 10.97
N GLU A 57 -24.18 -22.61 10.31
CA GLU A 57 -24.48 -23.87 10.98
C GLU A 57 -23.19 -24.39 11.62
N ILE A 58 -23.24 -24.55 12.94
CA ILE A 58 -22.10 -24.84 13.81
C ILE A 58 -21.69 -26.30 13.58
N ILE A 59 -20.73 -26.52 12.68
CA ILE A 59 -20.00 -27.79 12.63
C ILE A 59 -18.95 -27.75 13.74
N LYS A 60 -19.27 -28.39 14.86
CA LYS A 60 -18.32 -28.76 15.93
C LYS A 60 -17.22 -29.65 15.32
N GLN A 61 -16.13 -29.06 14.88
CA GLN A 61 -14.96 -29.80 14.47
C GLN A 61 -14.20 -30.24 15.73
N LYS A 62 -14.43 -31.50 16.13
CA LYS A 62 -13.62 -32.21 17.12
C LYS A 62 -12.14 -32.07 16.75
N CYS A 63 -11.29 -31.76 17.74
CA CYS A 63 -9.86 -31.99 17.66
C CYS A 63 -9.65 -33.48 17.38
N PHE A 64 -9.37 -33.81 16.12
CA PHE A 64 -8.80 -35.11 15.81
C PHE A 64 -7.37 -35.08 16.33
N ALA A 65 -7.04 -36.11 17.10
CA ALA A 65 -5.69 -36.48 17.50
C ALA A 65 -4.73 -36.29 16.33
N GLU A 66 -3.48 -35.93 16.65
CA GLU A 66 -2.32 -35.89 15.78
C GLU A 66 -2.42 -37.00 14.73
N LYS A 67 -2.96 -36.67 13.55
CA LYS A 67 -2.63 -37.41 12.36
C LYS A 67 -1.19 -37.02 12.14
N GLU A 68 -0.28 -37.95 12.36
CA GLU A 68 1.02 -37.94 11.73
C GLU A 68 0.79 -37.49 10.29
N VAL A 69 1.14 -36.24 10.02
CA VAL A 69 1.19 -35.73 8.67
C VAL A 69 2.27 -36.59 8.05
N GLN A 70 1.84 -37.49 7.15
CA GLN A 70 2.73 -38.14 6.21
C GLN A 70 3.37 -37.01 5.42
N THR A 71 4.43 -36.44 5.98
CA THR A 71 5.22 -35.40 5.35
C THR A 71 5.96 -36.12 4.26
N ASP A 72 5.72 -35.69 3.02
CA ASP A 72 6.69 -35.92 1.96
C ASP A 72 8.08 -35.57 2.53
N ALA A 73 9.06 -36.43 2.25
CA ALA A 73 10.38 -36.50 2.88
C ALA A 73 10.90 -35.18 3.45
N VAL A 74 11.03 -35.01 4.76
CA VAL A 74 11.53 -33.76 5.39
C VAL A 74 12.94 -33.44 4.90
N ILE A 75 13.20 -32.18 4.49
CA ILE A 75 14.57 -31.72 4.16
C ILE A 75 15.43 -31.92 5.41
N THR A 76 16.47 -32.73 5.32
CA THR A 76 17.32 -33.08 6.46
C THR A 76 18.47 -32.09 6.63
N VAL A 77 19.20 -32.17 7.75
CA VAL A 77 20.39 -31.34 7.97
C VAL A 77 21.48 -31.71 6.96
N GLU A 78 21.56 -32.97 6.57
CA GLU A 78 22.46 -33.48 5.56
C GLU A 78 22.18 -32.87 4.18
N ASP A 79 20.92 -32.58 3.84
CA ASP A 79 20.57 -31.88 2.59
C ASP A 79 21.11 -30.45 2.53
N LEU A 80 21.37 -29.82 3.67
CA LEU A 80 21.86 -28.45 3.77
C LEU A 80 23.36 -28.35 4.02
N THR A 81 24.00 -29.45 4.43
CA THR A 81 25.41 -29.46 4.89
C THR A 81 26.32 -30.44 4.14
N SER A 82 25.77 -31.39 3.39
CA SER A 82 26.56 -32.32 2.57
C SER A 82 26.84 -31.76 1.18
N ASP A 83 27.94 -32.23 0.57
CA ASP A 83 28.32 -31.88 -0.81
C ASP A 83 27.36 -32.49 -1.85
N ASN A 84 26.55 -33.48 -1.44
CA ASN A 84 25.57 -34.17 -2.28
C ASN A 84 24.19 -34.19 -1.61
N PRO A 85 23.42 -33.09 -1.69
CA PRO A 85 22.05 -33.04 -1.18
C PRO A 85 21.15 -34.11 -1.82
N SER A 86 20.10 -34.53 -1.11
CA SER A 86 19.18 -35.55 -1.59
C SER A 86 18.40 -35.11 -2.83
N VAL A 87 17.89 -36.10 -3.56
CA VAL A 87 17.02 -35.89 -4.73
C VAL A 87 15.76 -35.13 -4.34
N ASP A 88 15.21 -35.38 -3.15
CA ASP A 88 13.98 -34.73 -2.69
C ASP A 88 14.19 -33.25 -2.32
N TYR A 89 15.39 -32.87 -1.86
CA TYR A 89 15.78 -31.47 -1.73
C TYR A 89 15.73 -30.76 -3.10
N TRP A 90 16.36 -31.33 -4.12
CA TRP A 90 16.39 -30.74 -5.46
C TRP A 90 15.00 -30.67 -6.10
N ARG A 91 14.17 -31.70 -5.89
CA ARG A 91 12.78 -31.70 -6.34
C ARG A 91 12.02 -30.51 -5.76
N ARG A 92 12.05 -30.31 -4.43
CA ARG A 92 11.38 -29.18 -3.79
C ARG A 92 11.92 -27.83 -4.22
N LEU A 93 13.23 -27.73 -4.36
CA LEU A 93 13.85 -26.49 -4.83
C LEU A 93 13.41 -26.17 -6.25
N ALA A 94 13.33 -27.16 -7.13
CA ALA A 94 12.83 -27.00 -8.50
C ALA A 94 11.35 -26.61 -8.52
N GLU A 95 10.51 -27.26 -7.72
CA GLU A 95 9.08 -26.92 -7.57
C GLU A 95 8.91 -25.50 -7.06
N LYS A 96 9.64 -25.11 -6.01
CA LYS A 96 9.56 -23.77 -5.43
C LYS A 96 10.02 -22.70 -6.42
N ARG A 97 11.12 -22.94 -7.14
CA ARG A 97 11.58 -22.05 -8.20
C ARG A 97 10.59 -21.98 -9.36
N GLY A 98 9.92 -23.08 -9.68
CA GLY A 98 8.87 -23.13 -10.69
C GLY A 98 7.67 -22.26 -10.29
N GLU A 99 7.22 -22.36 -9.04
CA GLU A 99 6.16 -21.52 -8.48
C GLU A 99 6.55 -20.03 -8.51
N ASP A 100 7.76 -19.68 -8.05
CA ASP A 100 8.24 -18.30 -8.02
C ASP A 100 8.39 -17.72 -9.44
N LEU A 101 8.81 -18.54 -10.41
CA LEU A 101 8.87 -18.16 -11.82
C LEU A 101 7.47 -17.94 -12.40
N ASP A 102 6.52 -18.85 -12.16
CA ASP A 102 5.14 -18.73 -12.62
C ASP A 102 4.47 -17.45 -12.06
N ASN A 103 4.69 -17.17 -10.77
CA ASN A 103 4.25 -15.93 -10.14
C ASN A 103 4.86 -14.69 -10.82
N SER A 104 6.16 -14.72 -11.11
CA SER A 104 6.86 -13.62 -11.80
C SER A 104 6.35 -13.41 -13.23
N LEU A 105 6.05 -14.48 -13.95
CA LEU A 105 5.50 -14.40 -15.31
C LEU A 105 4.08 -13.84 -15.32
N LYS A 106 3.22 -14.27 -14.39
CA LYS A 106 1.88 -13.72 -14.20
C LYS A 106 1.89 -12.24 -13.86
N GLU A 107 2.81 -11.81 -13.00
CA GLU A 107 2.99 -10.38 -12.71
C GLU A 107 3.46 -9.62 -13.96
N ASN A 108 4.42 -10.17 -14.72
CA ASN A 108 4.90 -9.55 -15.95
C ASN A 108 3.79 -9.37 -17.00
N GLU A 109 2.92 -10.36 -17.14
CA GLU A 109 1.74 -10.30 -18.01
C GLU A 109 0.79 -9.18 -17.57
N LYS A 110 0.42 -9.13 -16.29
CA LYS A 110 -0.43 -8.06 -15.73
C LYS A 110 0.17 -6.67 -15.93
N LEU A 111 1.49 -6.53 -15.75
CA LEU A 111 2.18 -5.26 -15.98
C LEU A 111 2.12 -4.84 -17.45
N LYS A 112 2.25 -5.78 -18.39
CA LYS A 112 2.09 -5.50 -19.83
C LYS A 112 0.68 -5.06 -20.18
N GLU A 113 -0.34 -5.74 -19.65
CA GLU A 113 -1.74 -5.34 -19.83
C GLU A 113 -1.99 -3.93 -19.30
N SER A 114 -1.52 -3.64 -18.08
CA SER A 114 -1.65 -2.30 -17.49
C SER A 114 -0.91 -1.23 -18.29
N LEU A 115 0.27 -1.54 -18.83
CA LEU A 115 1.00 -0.62 -19.70
C LEU A 115 0.22 -0.29 -20.97
N VAL A 116 -0.40 -1.29 -21.61
CA VAL A 116 -1.22 -1.06 -22.81
C VAL A 116 -2.38 -0.11 -22.49
N VAL A 117 -3.13 -0.38 -21.42
CA VAL A 117 -4.26 0.47 -21.00
C VAL A 117 -3.80 1.90 -20.72
N LEU A 118 -2.73 2.08 -19.93
CA LEU A 118 -2.21 3.42 -19.60
C LEU A 118 -1.69 4.15 -20.84
N GLN A 119 -1.10 3.45 -21.81
CA GLN A 119 -0.65 4.04 -23.07
C GLN A 119 -1.84 4.51 -23.93
N GLU A 120 -2.92 3.74 -23.96
CA GLU A 120 -4.16 4.10 -24.67
C GLU A 120 -4.84 5.31 -24.01
N GLU A 121 -4.97 5.31 -22.69
CA GLU A 121 -5.50 6.46 -21.93
C GLU A 121 -4.66 7.71 -22.15
N ASN A 122 -3.33 7.60 -22.13
CA ASN A 122 -2.44 8.74 -22.38
C ASN A 122 -2.61 9.30 -23.80
N LYS A 123 -2.77 8.42 -24.81
CA LYS A 123 -3.05 8.83 -26.19
C LYS A 123 -4.39 9.57 -26.27
N LEU A 124 -5.43 9.06 -25.62
CA LEU A 124 -6.74 9.69 -25.58
C LEU A 124 -6.69 11.08 -24.92
N CYS A 125 -6.03 11.20 -23.77
CA CYS A 125 -5.88 12.48 -23.08
C CYS A 125 -5.12 13.51 -23.93
N LYS A 126 -4.09 13.08 -24.67
CA LYS A 126 -3.37 13.96 -25.60
C LYS A 126 -4.25 14.43 -26.75
N ALA A 127 -5.03 13.52 -27.36
CA ALA A 127 -5.98 13.89 -28.41
C ALA A 127 -7.00 14.92 -27.91
N MET A 128 -7.61 14.68 -26.74
CA MET A 128 -8.55 15.63 -26.13
C MET A 128 -7.90 16.99 -25.82
N LEU A 129 -6.65 17.00 -25.39
CA LEU A 129 -5.90 18.24 -25.15
C LEU A 129 -5.68 19.00 -26.45
N ASP A 130 -5.32 18.32 -27.53
CA ASP A 130 -5.08 18.95 -28.83
C ASP A 130 -6.39 19.46 -29.45
N GLU A 131 -7.49 18.72 -29.33
CA GLU A 131 -8.84 19.20 -29.68
C GLU A 131 -9.25 20.42 -28.86
N SER A 132 -8.98 20.43 -27.55
CA SER A 132 -9.28 21.57 -26.68
C SER A 132 -8.46 22.80 -27.04
N LYS A 133 -7.18 22.62 -27.40
CA LYS A 133 -6.33 23.72 -27.90
C LYS A 133 -6.85 24.26 -29.23
N ALA A 134 -7.22 23.39 -30.17
CA ALA A 134 -7.80 23.81 -31.44
C ALA A 134 -9.12 24.57 -31.22
N LEU A 135 -9.97 24.14 -30.28
CA LEU A 135 -11.17 24.88 -29.91
C LEU A 135 -10.83 26.26 -29.34
N VAL A 136 -9.83 26.35 -28.46
CA VAL A 136 -9.38 27.64 -27.90
C VAL A 136 -8.86 28.57 -29.01
N GLU A 137 -8.10 28.04 -29.96
CA GLU A 137 -7.59 28.80 -31.12
C GLU A 137 -8.75 29.37 -31.96
N VAL A 138 -9.73 28.55 -32.33
CA VAL A 138 -10.93 29.00 -33.05
C VAL A 138 -11.70 30.07 -32.26
N LEU A 139 -11.86 29.88 -30.95
CA LEU A 139 -12.54 30.87 -30.11
C LEU A 139 -11.76 32.17 -29.98
N GLN A 140 -10.42 32.12 -29.97
CA GLN A 140 -9.55 33.29 -30.02
C GLN A 140 -9.71 34.02 -31.35
N GLU A 141 -9.69 33.31 -32.48
CA GLU A 141 -9.91 33.90 -33.81
C GLU A 141 -11.27 34.61 -33.91
N MET A 142 -12.33 34.00 -33.38
CA MET A 142 -13.68 34.62 -33.35
C MET A 142 -13.75 35.86 -32.46
N LEU A 143 -12.95 35.92 -31.39
CA LEU A 143 -12.87 37.09 -30.50
C LEU A 143 -11.94 38.18 -31.05
N GLU A 144 -10.98 37.80 -31.90
CA GLU A 144 -10.00 38.68 -32.55
C GLU A 144 -10.50 39.28 -33.87
N GLU A 145 -11.80 39.17 -34.19
CA GLU A 145 -12.40 39.94 -35.29
C GLU A 145 -11.98 41.43 -35.20
N PRO A 146 -11.43 42.01 -36.28
CA PRO A 146 -10.85 43.32 -36.21
C PRO A 146 -11.93 44.35 -35.90
N ASN A 147 -11.68 45.14 -34.87
CA ASN A 147 -12.32 46.42 -34.63
C ASN A 147 -11.91 47.42 -35.74
N GLU A 148 -12.19 47.09 -37.00
CA GLU A 148 -12.13 47.99 -38.16
C GLU A 148 -13.37 48.90 -38.11
N GLY A 149 -13.38 49.79 -37.13
CA GLY A 149 -14.43 50.78 -36.92
C GLY A 149 -13.98 52.04 -36.21
N GLN A 150 -12.67 52.20 -35.92
CA GLN A 150 -12.11 53.41 -35.35
C GLN A 150 -11.29 54.18 -36.38
N GLU A 151 -11.93 54.62 -37.46
CA GLU A 151 -11.40 55.70 -38.29
C GLU A 151 -12.14 57.02 -37.99
N THR A 152 -11.40 57.90 -37.31
CA THR A 152 -11.44 59.37 -37.43
C THR A 152 -12.65 60.12 -36.87
N GLU A 153 -12.58 60.53 -35.60
CA GLU A 153 -13.10 61.86 -35.23
C GLU A 153 -12.03 62.91 -35.55
N PRO A 154 -12.30 63.92 -36.41
CA PRO A 154 -11.35 65.00 -36.64
C PRO A 154 -11.24 65.84 -35.37
N THR A 155 -10.02 65.98 -34.86
CA THR A 155 -9.68 66.93 -33.80
C THR A 155 -9.98 68.35 -34.27
N ILE A 156 -11.06 68.95 -33.75
CA ILE A 156 -11.29 70.40 -33.85
C ILE A 156 -10.37 71.06 -32.81
N GLN A 157 -9.23 71.58 -33.26
CA GLN A 157 -8.44 72.54 -32.49
C GLN A 157 -9.15 73.90 -32.58
N ASN A 158 -9.68 74.38 -31.46
CA ASN A 158 -9.98 75.79 -31.26
C ASN A 158 -8.74 76.45 -30.68
N ASP A 159 -8.15 77.38 -31.43
CA ASP A 159 -7.64 78.69 -30.97
C ASP A 159 -7.27 79.56 -32.18
#